data_AF-A0AAD6G672-F1
#
_entry.id   AF-A0AAD6G672-F1
#
_cell.length_a   1.000
_cell.length_b   1.000
_cell.length_c   1.000
_cell.angle_alpha   90.00
_cell.angle_beta   90.00
_cell.angle_gamma   90.00
#
_symmetry.space_group_name_H-M   'P 1'
#
loop_
_entity.id
_entity.type
_entity.pdbx_description
1 polymer ?
#
loop_
_entity_poly.entity_id
_entity_poly.type
_entity_poly.pdbx_seq_one_letter_code
_entity_poly.pdbx_strand_id
1 'polypeptide(L)'
;MTFKGTIAVEEAVISPDTAWLLQESQQILTPGDTGKQAIETHKARLMDIHGSRLDSMNAEGVEYMLLSLTSPGCQGIPGQKLAEKTATEFNDWLASEVSKNRSRFGGLAAISMHDPYQAASELERAVKELGFYGGIVNDYQLTGTDGRERRYYDTPFYDPFWTKVQELDVPVYFHPRYPSEKELQSKSSVYSSRMHLLGAGVQFHLDLSFHIYAMCSSGIASC
;
A
#
# COMPACT_ATOMS: atom_id res chain seq x y z
N MET A 1 7.29 -36.27 -1.13
CA MET A 1 7.29 -34.93 -0.53
C MET A 1 6.08 -34.20 -1.09
N THR A 2 5.08 -33.90 -0.27
CA THR A 2 4.01 -32.97 -0.65
C THR A 2 4.62 -31.58 -0.66
N PHE A 3 4.70 -30.94 -1.83
CA PHE A 3 5.10 -29.54 -1.91
C PHE A 3 4.11 -28.72 -1.07
N LYS A 4 4.64 -27.83 -0.21
CA LYS A 4 3.83 -26.79 0.42
C LYS A 4 3.33 -25.87 -0.69
N GLY A 5 2.08 -25.44 -0.62
CA GLY A 5 1.48 -24.56 -1.62
C GLY A 5 2.10 -23.17 -1.61
N THR A 6 1.69 -22.33 -2.55
CA THR A 6 2.25 -20.99 -2.75
C THR A 6 1.81 -20.03 -1.64
N ILE A 7 2.72 -19.18 -1.18
CA ILE A 7 2.41 -18.01 -0.36
C ILE A 7 2.48 -16.77 -1.26
N ALA A 8 1.36 -16.07 -1.42
CA ALA A 8 1.33 -14.81 -2.17
C ALA A 8 1.42 -13.62 -1.19
N VAL A 9 2.23 -12.61 -1.54
CA VAL A 9 2.67 -11.57 -0.59
C VAL A 9 2.33 -10.13 -1.01
N GLU A 10 1.61 -9.95 -2.12
CA GLU A 10 1.20 -8.64 -2.64
C GLU A 10 -0.30 -8.65 -2.99
N GLU A 11 -1.14 -9.04 -2.02
CA GLU A 11 -2.56 -9.27 -2.26
C GLU A 11 -3.41 -8.11 -1.77
N ALA A 12 -3.68 -7.17 -2.68
CA ALA A 12 -4.41 -5.96 -2.35
C ALA A 12 -5.88 -6.22 -1.98
N VAL A 13 -6.33 -5.53 -0.93
CA VAL A 13 -7.73 -5.46 -0.46
C VAL A 13 -8.11 -4.02 -0.13
N ILE A 14 -9.42 -3.81 0.06
CA ILE A 14 -9.97 -2.52 0.51
C ILE A 14 -11.13 -2.73 1.47
N SER A 15 -11.28 -1.86 2.46
CA SER A 15 -12.41 -1.89 3.37
C SER A 15 -13.56 -1.04 2.83
N PRO A 16 -14.81 -1.22 3.32
CA PRO A 16 -15.90 -0.32 3.01
C PRO A 16 -15.57 1.16 3.29
N ASP A 17 -14.86 1.41 4.39
CA ASP A 17 -14.53 2.77 4.87
C ASP A 17 -13.34 3.39 4.13
N THR A 18 -12.51 2.58 3.46
CA THR A 18 -11.40 3.07 2.62
C THR A 18 -11.73 3.05 1.13
N ALA A 19 -12.90 2.54 0.73
CA ALA A 19 -13.32 2.41 -0.68
C ALA A 19 -13.29 3.72 -1.49
N TRP A 20 -13.40 4.86 -0.82
CA TRP A 20 -13.30 6.18 -1.45
C TRP A 20 -11.90 6.45 -2.01
N LEU A 21 -10.84 5.82 -1.51
CA LEU A 21 -9.46 5.98 -2.01
C LEU A 21 -9.31 5.52 -3.47
N LEU A 22 -10.15 4.58 -3.92
CA LEU A 22 -10.11 4.16 -5.32
C LEU A 22 -10.53 5.27 -6.27
N GLN A 23 -11.34 6.25 -5.81
CA GLN A 23 -11.87 7.31 -6.66
C GLN A 23 -10.77 8.13 -7.34
N GLU A 24 -9.66 8.37 -6.64
CA GLU A 24 -8.55 9.16 -7.19
C GLU A 24 -7.80 8.42 -8.31
N SER A 25 -7.80 7.08 -8.30
CA SER A 25 -7.14 6.26 -9.31
C SER A 25 -8.07 5.81 -10.45
N GLN A 26 -9.38 6.13 -10.35
CA GLN A 26 -10.42 5.68 -11.27
C GLN A 26 -10.15 6.06 -12.73
N GLN A 27 -9.71 7.29 -12.98
CA GLN A 27 -9.49 7.78 -14.35
C GLN A 27 -8.21 7.23 -14.98
N ILE A 28 -7.29 6.72 -14.16
CA ILE A 28 -5.96 6.28 -14.59
C ILE A 28 -5.94 4.76 -14.85
N LEU A 29 -6.69 3.98 -14.05
CA LEU A 29 -6.74 2.52 -14.17
C LEU A 29 -7.37 2.02 -15.48
N THR A 30 -8.28 2.78 -16.08
CA THR A 30 -8.94 2.41 -17.34
C THR A 30 -9.01 3.58 -18.31
N PRO A 31 -7.89 3.93 -18.98
CA PRO A 31 -7.88 5.02 -19.95
C PRO A 31 -8.88 4.76 -21.09
N GLY A 32 -9.90 5.62 -21.20
CA GLY A 32 -10.95 5.53 -22.23
C GLY A 32 -12.18 4.70 -21.86
N ASP A 33 -12.20 4.03 -20.70
CA ASP A 33 -13.41 3.38 -20.17
C ASP A 33 -14.05 4.27 -19.09
N THR A 34 -15.18 4.90 -19.43
CA THR A 34 -16.01 5.67 -18.48
C THR A 34 -16.94 4.76 -17.66
N GLY A 35 -16.80 3.44 -17.79
CA GLY A 35 -17.68 2.44 -17.23
C GLY A 35 -17.61 2.38 -15.72
N LYS A 36 -18.60 2.97 -15.04
CA LYS A 36 -18.89 2.72 -13.61
C LYS A 36 -18.83 1.23 -13.25
N GLN A 37 -19.18 0.36 -14.21
CA GLN A 37 -19.18 -1.09 -14.05
C GLN A 37 -17.78 -1.70 -13.83
N ALA A 38 -16.74 -1.26 -14.54
CA ALA A 38 -15.39 -1.81 -14.38
C ALA A 38 -14.82 -1.51 -12.99
N ILE A 39 -15.07 -0.29 -12.52
CA ILE A 39 -14.68 0.20 -11.19
C ILE A 39 -15.41 -0.57 -10.09
N GLU A 40 -16.74 -0.69 -10.18
CA GLU A 40 -17.50 -1.44 -9.18
C GLU A 40 -17.11 -2.92 -9.16
N THR A 41 -16.79 -3.50 -10.33
CA THR A 41 -16.28 -4.88 -10.42
C THR A 41 -14.90 -4.99 -9.76
N HIS A 42 -13.99 -4.05 -9.99
CA HIS A 42 -12.67 -4.05 -9.37
C HIS A 42 -12.74 -3.87 -7.85
N LYS A 43 -13.55 -2.90 -7.39
CA LYS A 43 -13.84 -2.69 -5.97
C LYS A 43 -14.42 -3.94 -5.32
N ALA A 44 -15.40 -4.59 -5.96
CA ALA A 44 -15.99 -5.83 -5.43
C ALA A 44 -14.94 -6.93 -5.26
N ARG A 45 -13.99 -7.07 -6.20
CA ARG A 45 -12.88 -8.02 -6.10
C ARG A 45 -11.88 -7.67 -4.99
N LEU A 46 -11.60 -6.38 -4.77
CA LEU A 46 -10.73 -5.93 -3.67
C LEU A 46 -11.38 -6.13 -2.30
N MET A 47 -12.71 -6.03 -2.20
CA MET A 47 -13.44 -6.27 -0.96
C MET A 47 -13.67 -7.77 -0.67
N ASP A 48 -13.60 -8.63 -1.68
CA ASP A 48 -13.80 -10.07 -1.53
C ASP A 48 -12.53 -10.77 -1.02
N ILE A 49 -12.53 -11.16 0.25
CA ILE A 49 -11.46 -11.96 0.88
C ILE A 49 -11.83 -13.44 0.94
N HIS A 50 -13.07 -13.75 1.35
CA HIS A 50 -13.46 -15.11 1.75
C HIS A 50 -14.32 -15.85 0.72
N GLY A 51 -14.77 -15.18 -0.36
CA GLY A 51 -15.58 -15.77 -1.42
C GLY A 51 -14.72 -16.25 -2.59
N SER A 52 -14.88 -15.58 -3.73
CA SER A 52 -14.26 -15.99 -5.00
C SER A 52 -12.73 -16.00 -4.90
N ARG A 53 -12.13 -15.07 -4.14
CA ARG A 53 -10.68 -15.09 -3.87
C ARG A 53 -10.23 -16.41 -3.24
N LEU A 54 -10.90 -16.87 -2.19
CA LEU A 54 -10.55 -18.11 -1.51
C LEU A 54 -10.77 -19.33 -2.41
N ASP A 55 -11.83 -19.32 -3.22
CA ASP A 55 -12.08 -20.37 -4.21
C ASP A 55 -10.95 -20.44 -5.25
N SER A 56 -10.49 -19.30 -5.78
CA SER A 56 -9.35 -19.23 -6.68
C SER A 56 -8.05 -19.69 -6.00
N MET A 57 -7.81 -19.31 -4.74
CA MET A 57 -6.66 -19.81 -3.98
C MET A 57 -6.65 -21.34 -3.90
N ASN A 58 -7.80 -21.95 -3.63
CA ASN A 58 -7.93 -23.41 -3.56
C ASN A 58 -7.70 -24.08 -4.91
N ALA A 59 -8.24 -23.50 -5.99
CA ALA A 59 -8.10 -24.04 -7.34
C ALA A 59 -6.65 -23.98 -7.85
N GLU A 60 -5.92 -22.90 -7.54
CA GLU A 60 -4.57 -22.64 -8.06
C GLU A 60 -3.45 -23.07 -7.10
N GLY A 61 -3.79 -23.66 -5.94
CA GLY A 61 -2.79 -24.14 -4.98
C GLY A 61 -2.09 -23.02 -4.19
N VAL A 62 -2.75 -21.87 -4.00
CA VAL A 62 -2.29 -20.80 -3.10
C VAL A 62 -2.69 -21.17 -1.66
N GLU A 63 -1.69 -21.54 -0.87
CA GLU A 63 -1.87 -21.97 0.51
C GLU A 63 -2.18 -20.78 1.43
N TYR A 64 -1.51 -19.65 1.22
CA TYR A 64 -1.60 -18.49 2.10
C TYR A 64 -1.48 -17.16 1.33
N MET A 65 -2.18 -16.12 1.78
CA MET A 65 -2.07 -14.77 1.24
C MET A 65 -1.76 -13.75 2.34
N LEU A 66 -0.77 -12.89 2.14
CA LEU A 66 -0.60 -11.66 2.92
C LEU A 66 -1.37 -10.54 2.25
N LEU A 67 -2.39 -10.06 2.94
CA LEU A 67 -3.29 -9.02 2.48
C LEU A 67 -2.78 -7.63 2.87
N SER A 68 -3.02 -6.63 2.04
CA SER A 68 -2.57 -5.26 2.27
C SER A 68 -3.54 -4.21 1.69
N LEU A 69 -3.49 -2.98 2.22
CA LEU A 69 -4.30 -1.88 1.67
C LEU A 69 -3.85 -1.54 0.25
N THR A 70 -4.79 -1.55 -0.70
CA THR A 70 -4.52 -1.18 -2.09
C THR A 70 -3.97 0.25 -2.24
N SER A 71 -3.18 0.46 -3.28
CA SER A 71 -2.54 1.75 -3.61
C SER A 71 -3.55 2.80 -4.10
N PRO A 72 -3.38 4.09 -3.76
CA PRO A 72 -2.26 4.69 -3.03
C PRO A 72 -2.36 4.60 -1.50
N GLY A 73 -3.44 4.02 -0.95
CA GLY A 73 -3.62 3.87 0.49
C GLY A 73 -3.43 5.18 1.26
N CYS A 74 -2.80 5.10 2.43
CA CYS A 74 -2.48 6.26 3.27
C CYS A 74 -1.56 7.28 2.59
N GLN A 75 -0.69 6.83 1.68
CA GLN A 75 0.24 7.69 0.94
C GLN A 75 -0.49 8.66 -0.02
N GLY A 76 -1.73 8.34 -0.40
CA GLY A 76 -2.60 9.23 -1.17
C GLY A 76 -3.15 10.42 -0.37
N ILE A 77 -3.13 10.36 0.96
CA ILE A 77 -3.83 11.31 1.83
C ILE A 77 -2.88 12.43 2.30
N PRO A 78 -3.05 13.70 1.86
CA PRO A 78 -2.15 14.79 2.25
C PRO A 78 -2.32 15.24 3.71
N GLY A 79 -3.49 15.01 4.30
CA GLY A 79 -3.78 15.39 5.68
C GLY A 79 -3.34 14.34 6.68
N GLN A 80 -2.30 14.64 7.46
CA GLN A 80 -1.71 13.74 8.47
C GLN A 80 -2.76 13.02 9.33
N LYS A 81 -3.63 13.76 10.02
CA LYS A 81 -4.64 13.17 10.93
C LYS A 81 -5.58 12.18 10.23
N LEU A 82 -5.94 12.45 8.98
CA LEU A 82 -6.82 11.56 8.22
C LEU A 82 -6.05 10.31 7.77
N ALA A 83 -4.80 10.47 7.35
CA ALA A 83 -3.94 9.35 6.96
C ALA A 83 -3.67 8.38 8.13
N GLU A 84 -3.33 8.93 9.30
CA GLU A 84 -3.10 8.16 10.53
C GLU A 84 -4.37 7.41 10.96
N LYS A 85 -5.50 8.11 11.00
CA LYS A 85 -6.80 7.50 11.34
C LYS A 85 -7.16 6.39 10.35
N THR A 86 -6.97 6.63 9.06
CA THR A 86 -7.26 5.65 8.00
C THR A 86 -6.38 4.40 8.11
N ALA A 87 -5.10 4.57 8.46
CA ALA A 87 -4.20 3.45 8.71
C ALA A 87 -4.71 2.56 9.85
N THR A 88 -5.02 3.16 11.01
CA THR A 88 -5.51 2.42 12.18
C THR A 88 -6.84 1.72 11.90
N GLU A 89 -7.83 2.43 11.33
CA GLU A 89 -9.15 1.86 11.03
C GLU A 89 -9.07 0.71 10.01
N PHE A 90 -8.21 0.86 8.98
CA PHE A 90 -7.98 -0.21 8.03
C PHE A 90 -7.31 -1.42 8.67
N ASN A 91 -6.28 -1.22 9.49
CA ASN A 91 -5.55 -2.29 10.15
C ASN A 91 -6.46 -3.08 11.10
N ASP A 92 -7.35 -2.41 11.83
CA ASP A 92 -8.34 -3.05 12.70
C ASP A 92 -9.35 -3.87 11.91
N TRP A 93 -9.85 -3.32 10.78
CA TRP A 93 -10.72 -4.05 9.87
C TRP A 93 -10.02 -5.29 9.29
N LEU A 94 -8.79 -5.13 8.80
CA LEU A 94 -8.05 -6.23 8.20
C LEU A 94 -7.75 -7.32 9.22
N ALA A 95 -7.40 -6.97 10.45
CA ALA A 95 -7.21 -7.92 11.55
C ALA A 95 -8.51 -8.70 11.84
N SER A 96 -9.66 -8.04 11.77
CA SER A 96 -10.97 -8.68 11.91
C SER A 96 -11.23 -9.68 10.79
N GLU A 97 -11.00 -9.32 9.52
CA GLU A 97 -11.18 -10.22 8.37
C GLU A 97 -10.21 -11.40 8.44
N VAL A 98 -8.92 -11.16 8.69
CA VAL A 98 -7.90 -12.21 8.88
C VAL A 98 -8.30 -13.17 9.99
N SER A 99 -8.90 -12.69 11.08
CA SER A 99 -9.31 -13.53 12.20
C SER A 99 -10.35 -14.61 11.83
N LYS A 100 -11.14 -14.39 10.78
CA LYS A 100 -12.16 -15.33 10.29
C LYS A 100 -11.54 -16.56 9.65
N ASN A 101 -10.31 -16.47 9.13
CA ASN A 101 -9.61 -17.59 8.50
C ASN A 101 -8.07 -17.44 8.58
N ARG A 102 -7.54 -17.45 9.81
CA ARG A 102 -6.10 -17.23 10.09
C ARG A 102 -5.17 -18.26 9.48
N SER A 103 -5.67 -19.44 9.10
CA SER A 103 -4.87 -20.48 8.43
C SER A 103 -4.63 -20.19 6.94
N ARG A 104 -5.34 -19.21 6.36
CA ARG A 104 -5.25 -18.87 4.93
C ARG A 104 -4.82 -17.43 4.66
N PHE A 105 -4.97 -16.54 5.64
CA PHE A 105 -4.68 -15.12 5.47
C PHE A 105 -3.86 -14.55 6.61
N GLY A 106 -2.97 -13.63 6.27
CA GLY A 106 -2.26 -12.72 7.16
C GLY A 106 -2.34 -11.28 6.64
N GLY A 107 -1.80 -10.32 7.39
CA GLY A 107 -1.84 -8.90 7.03
C GLY A 107 -0.47 -8.24 7.00
N LEU A 108 -0.32 -7.24 6.14
CA LEU A 108 0.71 -6.20 6.19
C LEU A 108 0.05 -4.87 6.59
N ALA A 109 0.63 -4.19 7.57
CA ALA A 109 0.09 -2.95 8.11
C ALA A 109 0.07 -1.84 7.05
N ALA A 110 -1.08 -1.19 6.89
CA ALA A 110 -1.12 0.13 6.27
C ALA A 110 -0.50 1.14 7.24
N ILE A 111 0.37 2.03 6.73
CA ILE A 111 1.13 2.97 7.55
C ILE A 111 1.01 4.37 6.97
N SER A 112 0.64 5.34 7.80
CA SER A 112 0.80 6.76 7.50
C SER A 112 2.25 7.15 7.70
N MET A 113 2.91 7.68 6.68
CA MET A 113 4.33 8.06 6.76
C MET A 113 4.51 9.57 6.99
N HIS A 114 3.48 10.26 7.49
CA HIS A 114 3.56 11.69 7.84
C HIS A 114 4.48 11.94 9.04
N ASP A 115 4.41 11.11 10.07
CA ASP A 115 5.22 11.23 11.28
C ASP A 115 5.91 9.87 11.55
N PRO A 116 7.25 9.82 11.56
CA PRO A 116 8.02 8.59 11.75
C PRO A 116 7.77 7.93 13.13
N TYR A 117 7.45 8.72 14.16
CA TYR A 117 7.14 8.17 15.49
C TYR A 117 5.76 7.54 15.53
N GLN A 118 4.77 8.19 14.91
CA GLN A 118 3.43 7.62 14.78
C GLN A 118 3.46 6.37 13.91
N ALA A 119 4.18 6.40 12.78
CA ALA A 119 4.37 5.27 11.89
C ALA A 119 4.99 4.06 12.62
N ALA A 120 6.02 4.31 13.44
CA ALA A 120 6.67 3.30 14.27
C ALA A 120 5.69 2.68 15.28
N SER A 121 4.92 3.52 15.97
CA SER A 121 3.92 3.07 16.95
C SER A 121 2.81 2.24 16.32
N GLU A 122 2.31 2.63 15.14
CA GLU A 122 1.26 1.88 14.45
C GLU A 122 1.79 0.55 13.89
N LEU A 123 3.04 0.51 13.38
CA LEU A 123 3.67 -0.75 12.98
C LEU A 123 3.86 -1.70 14.18
N GLU A 124 4.34 -1.18 15.31
CA GLU A 124 4.48 -1.96 16.54
C GLU A 124 3.15 -2.55 17.01
N ARG A 125 2.09 -1.73 17.04
CA ARG A 125 0.73 -2.18 17.36
C ARG A 125 0.26 -3.28 16.40
N ALA A 126 0.42 -3.06 15.09
CA ALA A 126 0.00 -4.03 14.09
C ALA A 126 0.73 -5.38 14.22
N VAL A 127 2.04 -5.36 14.48
CA VAL A 127 2.83 -6.58 14.65
C VAL A 127 2.53 -7.28 15.97
N LYS A 128 2.54 -6.54 17.09
CA LYS A 128 2.46 -7.13 18.44
C LYS A 128 1.04 -7.45 18.88
N GLU A 129 0.06 -6.65 18.46
CA GLU A 129 -1.33 -6.79 18.91
C GLU A 129 -2.22 -7.44 17.84
N LEU A 130 -2.04 -7.08 16.57
CA LEU A 130 -2.87 -7.61 15.48
C LEU A 130 -2.30 -8.87 14.82
N GLY A 131 -1.01 -9.15 15.02
CA GLY A 131 -0.32 -10.31 14.47
C GLY A 131 0.03 -10.17 12.99
N PHE A 132 0.26 -8.94 12.52
CA PHE A 132 0.70 -8.69 11.14
C PHE A 132 2.18 -9.04 10.95
N TYR A 133 2.53 -9.37 9.70
CA TYR A 133 3.87 -9.84 9.33
C TYR A 133 4.83 -8.73 8.91
N GLY A 134 4.43 -7.47 9.03
CA GLY A 134 5.21 -6.31 8.60
C GLY A 134 4.32 -5.14 8.19
N GLY A 135 4.91 -4.20 7.46
CA GLY A 135 4.22 -3.03 6.92
C GLY A 135 4.20 -3.01 5.40
N ILE A 136 3.30 -2.23 4.82
CA ILE A 136 3.32 -1.84 3.40
C ILE A 136 3.21 -0.33 3.26
N VAL A 137 4.01 0.25 2.36
CA VAL A 137 3.95 1.66 1.98
C VAL A 137 3.83 1.77 0.47
N ASN A 138 2.91 2.60 -0.01
CA ASN A 138 2.71 2.84 -1.43
C ASN A 138 3.58 4.02 -1.91
N ASP A 139 4.87 3.75 -2.13
CA ASP A 139 5.89 4.74 -2.50
C ASP A 139 5.93 5.92 -1.49
N TYR A 140 6.01 7.18 -1.95
CA TYR A 140 6.10 8.38 -1.13
C TYR A 140 4.76 8.84 -0.53
N GLN A 141 4.85 9.53 0.60
CA GLN A 141 3.71 10.16 1.26
C GLN A 141 3.43 11.52 0.61
N LEU A 142 2.20 11.73 0.16
CA LEU A 142 1.75 13.08 -0.18
C LEU A 142 1.57 13.92 1.10
N THR A 143 2.06 15.15 1.05
CA THR A 143 1.97 16.15 2.13
C THR A 143 1.58 17.52 1.56
N GLY A 144 1.52 18.52 2.44
CA GLY A 144 1.22 19.90 2.07
C GLY A 144 -0.28 20.16 1.89
N THR A 145 -0.64 21.44 1.89
CA THR A 145 -2.05 21.87 1.82
C THR A 145 -2.65 21.69 0.42
N ASP A 146 -1.82 21.72 -0.62
CA ASP A 146 -2.24 21.51 -2.00
C ASP A 146 -2.12 20.05 -2.46
N GLY A 147 -1.48 19.18 -1.66
CA GLY A 147 -1.27 17.76 -1.95
C GLY A 147 -0.25 17.50 -3.04
N ARG A 148 0.75 18.37 -3.21
CA ARG A 148 1.80 18.24 -4.23
C ARG A 148 3.18 17.93 -3.69
N GLU A 149 3.38 18.11 -2.38
CA GLU A 149 4.66 17.79 -1.74
C GLU A 149 4.76 16.28 -1.56
N ARG A 150 5.97 15.76 -1.81
CA ARG A 150 6.29 14.34 -1.66
C ARG A 150 7.30 14.19 -0.55
N ARG A 151 7.03 13.29 0.38
CA ARG A 151 7.99 12.90 1.41
C ARG A 151 8.46 11.48 1.13
N TYR A 152 9.75 11.38 0.83
CA TYR A 152 10.48 10.13 0.67
C TYR A 152 11.12 9.74 2.00
N TYR A 153 11.40 8.45 2.18
CA TYR A 153 11.72 7.86 3.49
C TYR A 153 13.21 7.64 3.71
N ASP A 154 14.03 8.27 2.87
CA ASP A 154 15.47 8.08 2.70
C ASP A 154 16.32 9.07 3.52
N THR A 155 15.71 9.81 4.46
CA THR A 155 16.40 10.82 5.27
C THR A 155 16.45 10.45 6.76
N PRO A 156 17.39 11.01 7.56
CA PRO A 156 17.47 10.76 9.01
C PRO A 156 16.20 11.11 9.80
N PHE A 157 15.28 11.88 9.21
CA PHE A 157 13.96 12.09 9.78
C PHE A 157 13.23 10.77 10.03
N TYR A 158 13.43 9.75 9.20
CA TYR A 158 12.79 8.43 9.33
C TYR A 158 13.58 7.41 10.16
N ASP A 159 14.73 7.77 10.74
CA ASP A 159 15.48 6.87 11.63
C ASP A 159 14.64 6.26 12.76
N PRO A 160 13.70 6.99 13.42
CA PRO A 160 12.83 6.38 14.43
C PRO A 160 11.97 5.24 13.89
N PHE A 161 11.47 5.37 12.65
CA PHE A 161 10.69 4.33 11.99
C PHE A 161 11.56 3.13 11.66
N TRP A 162 12.72 3.35 11.03
CA TRP A 162 13.63 2.26 10.64
C TRP A 162 14.25 1.54 11.82
N THR A 163 14.52 2.26 12.92
CA THR A 163 14.94 1.65 14.19
C THR A 163 13.86 0.70 14.70
N LYS A 164 12.59 1.13 14.71
CA LYS A 164 11.47 0.27 15.14
C LYS A 164 11.27 -0.93 14.22
N VAL A 165 11.42 -0.77 12.90
CA VAL A 165 11.37 -1.88 11.92
C VAL A 165 12.41 -2.95 12.27
N GLN A 166 13.65 -2.54 12.57
CA GLN A 166 14.71 -3.46 13.01
C GLN A 166 14.42 -4.13 14.35
N GLU A 167 13.94 -3.37 15.35
CA GLU A 167 13.57 -3.92 16.67
C GLU A 167 12.45 -4.98 16.58
N LEU A 168 11.50 -4.80 15.65
CA LEU A 168 10.40 -5.72 15.44
C LEU A 168 10.79 -6.95 14.61
N ASP A 169 11.91 -6.88 13.88
CA ASP A 169 12.40 -7.90 12.94
C ASP A 169 11.34 -8.28 11.89
N VAL A 170 10.76 -7.25 11.23
CA VAL A 170 9.73 -7.42 10.20
C VAL A 170 10.07 -6.65 8.92
N PRO A 171 9.63 -7.13 7.75
CA PRO A 171 9.77 -6.39 6.50
C PRO A 171 8.84 -5.18 6.39
N VAL A 172 9.25 -4.21 5.58
CA VAL A 172 8.38 -3.17 5.01
C VAL A 172 8.34 -3.35 3.49
N TYR A 173 7.17 -3.68 2.97
CA TYR A 173 6.94 -3.82 1.53
C TYR A 173 6.76 -2.44 0.89
N PHE A 174 7.55 -2.15 -0.13
CA PHE A 174 7.40 -0.94 -0.94
C PHE A 174 6.61 -1.28 -2.20
N HIS A 175 5.37 -0.79 -2.28
CA HIS A 175 4.47 -1.01 -3.41
C HIS A 175 4.39 0.28 -4.25
N PRO A 176 4.24 0.19 -5.59
CA PRO A 176 4.14 1.38 -6.42
C PRO A 176 2.80 2.10 -6.28
N ARG A 177 2.67 3.27 -6.91
CA ARG A 177 1.41 4.02 -6.97
C ARG A 177 1.26 4.79 -8.26
N TYR A 178 0.02 5.15 -8.56
CA TYR A 178 -0.23 6.21 -9.54
C TYR A 178 0.05 7.59 -8.92
N PRO A 179 0.54 8.55 -9.72
CA PRO A 179 0.53 9.95 -9.34
C PRO A 179 -0.92 10.44 -9.22
N SER A 180 -1.17 11.39 -8.31
CA SER A 180 -2.47 12.07 -8.24
C SER A 180 -2.70 12.95 -9.47
N GLU A 181 -3.96 13.27 -9.77
CA GLU A 181 -4.32 14.19 -10.86
C GLU A 181 -3.61 15.54 -10.74
N LYS A 182 -3.45 16.06 -9.51
CA LYS A 182 -2.74 17.31 -9.26
C LYS A 182 -1.25 17.23 -9.62
N GLU A 183 -0.62 16.09 -9.36
CA GLU A 183 0.76 15.84 -9.74
C GLU A 183 0.89 15.73 -11.25
N LEU A 184 -0.05 15.07 -11.93
CA LEU A 184 -0.08 14.98 -13.39
C LEU A 184 -0.24 16.36 -14.05
N GLN A 185 -1.01 17.26 -13.45
CA GLN A 185 -1.19 18.64 -13.92
C GLN A 185 -0.01 19.57 -13.57
N SER A 186 0.96 19.11 -12.78
CA SER A 186 2.15 19.89 -12.48
C SER A 186 3.00 20.13 -13.72
N LYS A 187 3.59 21.32 -13.85
CA LYS A 187 4.57 21.62 -14.90
C LYS A 187 5.82 20.74 -14.83
N SER A 188 6.12 20.16 -13.67
CA SER A 188 7.23 19.22 -13.48
C SER A 188 6.87 17.78 -13.85
N SER A 189 5.61 17.48 -14.18
CA SER A 189 5.18 16.12 -14.52
C SER A 189 5.74 15.69 -15.87
N VAL A 190 6.59 14.66 -15.83
CA VAL A 190 7.12 13.99 -17.03
C VAL A 190 6.07 13.09 -17.71
N TYR A 191 4.96 12.78 -17.02
CA TYR A 191 3.90 11.89 -17.49
C TYR A 191 2.68 12.62 -18.08
N SER A 192 2.53 13.92 -17.84
CA SER A 192 1.38 14.74 -18.26
C SER A 192 0.97 14.56 -19.74
N SER A 193 1.94 14.54 -20.66
CA SER A 193 1.73 14.32 -22.10
C SER A 193 1.93 12.86 -22.54
N ARG A 194 2.19 11.95 -21.59
CA ARG A 194 2.61 10.56 -21.81
C ARG A 194 1.81 9.58 -20.93
N MET A 195 0.52 9.84 -20.79
CA MET A 195 -0.38 9.07 -19.90
C MET A 195 -0.38 7.56 -20.18
N HIS A 196 -0.06 7.12 -21.40
CA HIS A 196 0.08 5.71 -21.77
C HIS A 196 1.25 4.98 -21.07
N LEU A 197 2.15 5.71 -20.40
CA LEU A 197 3.23 5.14 -19.60
C LEU A 197 2.83 4.90 -18.13
N LEU A 198 1.66 5.40 -17.70
CA LEU A 198 1.22 5.24 -16.32
C LEU A 198 0.92 3.77 -16.00
N GLY A 199 1.20 3.37 -14.76
CA GLY A 199 0.87 2.04 -14.27
C GLY A 199 1.98 1.01 -14.41
N ALA A 200 1.58 -0.27 -14.28
CA ALA A 200 2.47 -1.41 -14.12
C ALA A 200 3.46 -1.63 -15.29
N GLY A 201 3.09 -1.21 -16.51
CA GLY A 201 3.95 -1.40 -17.67
C GLY A 201 5.23 -0.58 -17.63
N VAL A 202 5.20 0.64 -17.07
CA VAL A 202 6.35 1.55 -17.07
C VAL A 202 6.47 2.37 -15.78
N GLN A 203 5.56 3.31 -15.53
CA GLN A 203 5.74 4.32 -14.48
C GLN A 203 5.94 3.71 -13.08
N PHE A 204 5.23 2.62 -12.74
CA PHE A 204 5.36 1.98 -11.43
C PHE A 204 6.79 1.57 -11.11
N HIS A 205 7.48 0.90 -12.04
CA HIS A 205 8.84 0.46 -11.78
C HIS A 205 9.82 1.63 -11.79
N LEU A 206 9.63 2.65 -12.62
CA LEU A 206 10.53 3.80 -12.68
C LEU A 206 10.49 4.64 -11.40
N ASP A 207 9.28 5.00 -10.95
CA ASP A 207 9.10 5.86 -9.79
C ASP A 207 9.51 5.13 -8.50
N LEU A 208 9.10 3.86 -8.34
CA LEU A 208 9.46 3.09 -7.17
C LEU A 208 10.96 2.79 -7.13
N SER A 209 11.58 2.45 -8.26
CA SER A 209 13.04 2.20 -8.31
C SER A 209 13.83 3.44 -7.93
N PHE A 210 13.35 4.65 -8.27
CA PHE A 210 13.98 5.89 -7.84
C PHE A 210 14.00 6.01 -6.31
N HIS A 211 12.86 5.76 -5.65
CA HIS A 211 12.78 5.80 -4.19
C HIS A 211 13.67 4.73 -3.54
N ILE A 212 13.62 3.48 -4.03
CA ILE A 212 14.46 2.40 -3.49
C ILE A 212 15.95 2.70 -3.69
N TYR A 213 16.36 3.26 -4.83
CA TYR A 213 17.74 3.68 -5.03
C TYR A 213 18.17 4.78 -4.06
N ALA A 214 17.28 5.75 -3.80
CA ALA A 214 17.52 6.80 -2.81
C ALA A 214 17.74 6.20 -1.41
N MET A 215 16.87 5.28 -0.99
CA MET A 215 17.01 4.53 0.27
C MET A 215 18.35 3.78 0.38
N CYS A 216 18.75 3.07 -0.69
CA CYS A 216 20.00 2.31 -0.68
C CYS A 216 21.25 3.22 -0.69
N SER A 217 21.17 4.38 -1.36
CA SER A 217 22.31 5.29 -1.51
C SER A 217 22.43 6.34 -0.40
N SER A 218 21.37 6.56 0.40
CA SER A 218 21.38 7.52 1.51
C SER A 218 22.03 7.00 2.80
N GLY A 219 22.32 5.70 2.86
CA GLY A 219 22.95 5.07 4.02
C GLY A 219 21.98 4.52 5.07
N ILE A 220 20.66 4.67 4.89
CA ILE A 220 19.66 4.10 5.82
C ILE A 220 19.78 2.57 5.93
N ALA A 221 20.15 1.89 4.85
CA ALA A 221 20.35 0.44 4.82
C ALA A 221 21.79 0.01 5.22
N SER A 222 22.62 0.90 5.76
CA SER A 222 24.04 0.64 6.06
C SER A 222 24.33 0.29 7.54
N CYS A 223 23.30 0.02 8.33
CA CYS A 223 23.41 -0.35 9.74
C CYS A 223 23.41 -1.88 9.93
#